data_AF-A0A845F4A4-F1
#
_entry.id   AF-A0A845F4A4-F1
#
_cell.length_a   1.000
_cell.length_b   1.000
_cell.length_c   1.000
_cell.angle_alpha   90.00
_cell.angle_beta   90.00
_cell.angle_gamma   90.00
#
_symmetry.space_group_name_H-M   'P 1'
#
loop_
_entity.id
_entity.type
_entity.pdbx_description
1 polymer ?
#
loop_
_entity_poly.entity_id
_entity_poly.type
_entity_poly.pdbx_seq_one_letter_code
_entity_poly.pdbx_strand_id
1 'polypeptide(L)'
;MAKMANRKKEQIAVSAIERETFREGAYLVTDIPVGDKAPSFDGHITVFNDDSESKESYLNDVPTQVKGTGVKHFSEGTRKFPLDLAHYKNYYKRGGCLLLVVEILENTETKIFYKQLLPMSITV
;
A
#
# COMPACT_ATOMS: atom_id res chain seq x y z
N MET A 1 -27.88 -0.07 -0.24
CA MET A 1 -26.76 0.90 -0.26
C MET A 1 -25.92 0.62 -1.49
N ALA A 2 -25.60 1.64 -2.30
CA ALA A 2 -24.88 1.42 -3.55
C ALA A 2 -23.40 1.06 -3.27
N LYS A 3 -22.94 -0.06 -3.82
CA LYS A 3 -21.56 -0.51 -3.67
C LYS A 3 -20.64 0.47 -4.40
N MET A 4 -19.66 1.04 -3.68
CA MET A 4 -18.67 1.95 -4.27
C MET A 4 -17.89 1.25 -5.39
N ALA A 5 -17.74 1.92 -6.54
CA ALA A 5 -17.02 1.39 -7.69
C ALA A 5 -15.56 1.05 -7.35
N ASN A 6 -15.02 -0.04 -7.91
CA ASN A 6 -13.66 -0.50 -7.60
C ASN A 6 -12.59 0.54 -7.94
N ARG A 7 -12.69 1.19 -9.12
CA ARG A 7 -11.78 2.27 -9.52
C ARG A 7 -11.79 3.44 -8.53
N LYS A 8 -12.96 3.81 -8.01
CA LYS A 8 -13.08 4.88 -7.02
C LYS A 8 -12.40 4.50 -5.70
N LYS A 9 -12.57 3.26 -5.23
CA LYS A 9 -11.87 2.77 -4.03
C LYS A 9 -10.35 2.73 -4.20
N GLU A 10 -9.89 2.34 -5.37
CA GLU A 10 -8.47 2.29 -5.72
C GLU A 10 -7.86 3.70 -5.68
N GLN A 11 -8.50 4.67 -6.33
CA GLN A 11 -8.07 6.08 -6.29
C GLN A 11 -8.03 6.63 -4.86
N ILE A 12 -9.10 6.44 -4.08
CA ILE A 12 -9.14 6.90 -2.67
C ILE A 12 -8.04 6.23 -1.84
N ALA A 13 -7.77 4.95 -2.06
CA ALA A 13 -6.73 4.23 -1.34
C ALA A 13 -5.33 4.78 -1.66
N VAL A 14 -5.02 4.98 -2.94
CA VAL A 14 -3.73 5.55 -3.35
C VAL A 14 -3.56 6.97 -2.80
N SER A 15 -4.56 7.84 -2.94
CA SER A 15 -4.48 9.21 -2.41
C SER A 15 -4.36 9.27 -0.89
N ALA A 16 -4.92 8.30 -0.15
CA ALA A 16 -4.73 8.21 1.29
C ALA A 16 -3.28 7.87 1.64
N ILE A 17 -2.62 7.02 0.85
CA ILE A 17 -1.21 6.64 1.03
C ILE A 17 -0.30 7.83 0.67
N GLU A 18 -0.53 8.49 -0.47
CA GLU A 18 0.22 9.69 -0.90
C GLU A 18 0.19 10.78 0.17
N ARG A 19 -0.97 11.01 0.79
CA ARG A 19 -1.10 11.99 1.88
C ARG A 19 -0.18 11.66 3.06
N GLU A 20 0.01 10.39 3.40
CA GLU A 20 0.94 10.01 4.48
C GLU A 20 2.40 10.21 4.07
N THR A 21 2.74 10.09 2.77
CA THR A 21 4.10 10.36 2.28
C THR A 21 4.44 11.85 2.22
N PHE A 22 3.44 12.73 2.14
CA PHE A 22 3.66 14.19 2.16
C PHE A 22 3.79 14.79 3.57
N ARG A 23 3.78 13.98 4.62
CA ARG A 23 3.90 14.49 5.99
C ARG A 23 5.30 15.02 6.23
N GLU A 24 5.41 16.10 7.01
CA GLU A 24 6.70 16.62 7.42
C GLU A 24 7.54 15.52 8.11
N GLY A 25 8.80 15.38 7.67
CA GLY A 25 9.69 14.31 8.13
C GLY A 25 9.46 12.95 7.48
N ALA A 26 8.48 12.80 6.59
CA ALA A 26 8.36 11.62 5.74
C ALA A 26 9.24 11.81 4.50
N TYR A 27 10.39 11.15 4.48
CA TYR A 27 11.31 11.13 3.34
C TYR A 27 10.89 10.04 2.35
N LEU A 28 9.66 10.15 1.85
CA LEU A 28 8.97 9.12 1.06
C LEU A 28 8.36 9.72 -0.21
N VAL A 29 8.54 9.03 -1.33
CA VAL A 29 7.87 9.36 -2.60
C VAL A 29 7.05 8.16 -3.05
N THR A 30 5.76 8.38 -3.33
CA THR A 30 4.85 7.32 -3.77
C THR A 30 4.81 7.24 -5.30
N ASP A 31 5.04 6.06 -5.86
CA ASP A 31 4.81 5.76 -7.28
C ASP A 31 3.91 4.51 -7.41
N ILE A 32 2.60 4.75 -7.38
CA ILE A 32 1.55 3.72 -7.42
C ILE A 32 0.53 4.09 -8.50
N PRO A 33 0.75 3.68 -9.76
CA PRO A 33 -0.14 4.01 -10.86
C PRO A 33 -1.54 3.40 -10.68
N VAL A 34 -2.57 4.24 -10.79
CA VAL A 34 -3.97 3.79 -10.73
C VAL A 34 -4.39 3.17 -12.06
N GLY A 35 -4.97 1.97 -12.01
CA GLY A 35 -5.55 1.29 -13.16
C GLY A 35 -4.55 0.52 -14.02
N ASP A 36 -3.25 0.63 -13.76
CA ASP A 36 -2.26 -0.30 -14.25
C ASP A 36 -2.25 -1.56 -13.36
N LYS A 37 -2.09 -2.73 -13.98
CA LYS A 37 -2.16 -4.01 -13.28
C LYS A 37 -0.90 -4.80 -13.54
N ALA A 38 0.08 -4.65 -12.65
CA ALA A 38 1.10 -5.66 -12.52
C ALA A 38 0.53 -6.91 -11.80
N PRO A 39 1.11 -8.10 -12.00
CA PRO A 39 0.52 -9.35 -11.51
C PRO A 39 0.34 -9.46 -9.99
N SER A 40 1.10 -8.71 -9.18
CA SER A 40 1.09 -8.86 -7.72
C SER A 40 1.48 -7.63 -6.92
N PHE A 41 1.89 -6.55 -7.58
CA PHE A 41 2.30 -5.30 -6.98
C PHE A 41 1.55 -4.20 -7.71
N ASP A 42 1.21 -3.13 -7.01
CA ASP A 42 0.54 -1.98 -7.62
C ASP A 42 1.52 -0.82 -7.85
N GLY A 43 2.72 -0.87 -7.27
CA GLY A 43 3.75 0.15 -7.42
C GLY A 43 4.89 0.00 -6.42
N HIS A 44 5.50 1.12 -6.04
CA HIS A 44 6.50 1.19 -4.99
C HIS A 44 6.42 2.51 -4.22
N ILE A 45 7.10 2.56 -3.07
CA ILE A 45 7.38 3.79 -2.34
C ILE A 45 8.90 3.90 -2.26
N THR A 46 9.44 4.97 -2.82
CA THR A 46 10.86 5.31 -2.73
C THR A 46 11.13 5.94 -1.37
N VAL A 47 12.20 5.49 -0.73
CA VAL A 47 12.64 5.95 0.58
C VAL A 47 13.93 6.73 0.43
N PHE A 48 14.00 7.89 1.06
CA PHE A 48 15.18 8.74 1.15
C PHE A 48 15.62 8.89 2.60
N ASN A 49 16.86 9.33 2.83
CA ASN A 49 17.37 9.65 4.16
C ASN A 49 17.14 11.12 4.57
N ASP A 50 16.73 11.97 3.63
CA ASP A 50 16.40 13.38 3.80
C ASP A 50 15.37 13.83 2.74
N ASP A 51 15.02 15.13 2.73
CA ASP A 51 14.03 15.73 1.84
C ASP A 51 14.59 16.22 0.50
N SER A 52 15.87 15.97 0.20
CA SER A 52 16.51 16.47 -1.02
C SER A 52 16.07 15.73 -2.29
N GLU A 53 15.49 14.54 -2.14
CA GLU A 53 15.15 13.61 -3.23
C GLU A 53 16.30 13.40 -4.25
N SER A 54 17.54 13.49 -3.75
CA SER A 54 18.75 13.36 -4.55
C SER A 54 19.15 11.90 -4.75
N LYS A 55 20.10 11.66 -5.67
CA LYS A 55 20.66 10.31 -5.87
C LYS A 55 21.41 9.83 -4.63
N GLU A 56 22.00 10.77 -3.89
CA GLU A 56 22.79 10.53 -2.70
C GLU A 56 21.90 10.25 -1.48
N SER A 57 20.69 10.81 -1.44
CA SER A 57 19.72 10.55 -0.36
C SER A 57 18.86 9.32 -0.60
N TYR A 58 18.81 8.78 -1.83
CA TYR A 58 18.07 7.56 -2.16
C TYR A 58 18.54 6.37 -1.32
N LEU A 59 17.60 5.69 -0.66
CA LEU A 59 17.87 4.48 0.11
C LEU A 59 17.38 3.22 -0.61
N ASN A 60 16.11 3.17 -1.02
CA ASN A 60 15.53 1.99 -1.66
C ASN A 60 14.13 2.27 -2.25
N ASP A 61 13.71 1.41 -3.17
CA ASP A 61 12.32 1.29 -3.61
C ASP A 61 11.65 0.10 -2.93
N VAL A 62 10.65 0.38 -2.10
CA VAL A 62 9.89 -0.67 -1.40
C VAL A 62 8.72 -1.09 -2.28
N PRO A 63 8.69 -2.33 -2.83
CA PRO A 63 7.57 -2.79 -3.63
C PRO A 63 6.29 -2.83 -2.79
N THR A 64 5.19 -2.31 -3.33
CA THR A 64 3.94 -2.16 -2.59
C THR A 64 2.76 -2.86 -3.28
N GLN A 65 1.84 -3.37 -2.46
CA GLN A 65 0.52 -3.81 -2.89
C GLN A 65 -0.52 -3.03 -2.11
N VAL A 66 -1.47 -2.40 -2.81
CA VAL A 66 -2.56 -1.62 -2.25
C VAL A 66 -3.89 -2.36 -2.38
N LYS A 67 -4.72 -2.31 -1.34
CA LYS A 67 -6.06 -2.90 -1.36
C LYS A 67 -7.07 -1.97 -0.69
N GLY A 68 -7.88 -1.31 -1.52
CA GLY A 68 -9.01 -0.48 -1.08
C GLY A 68 -10.26 -1.30 -0.76
N THR A 69 -10.75 -1.21 0.48
CA THR A 69 -11.92 -1.96 0.97
C THR A 69 -12.96 -1.02 1.56
N GLY A 70 -14.15 -0.99 0.96
CA GLY A 70 -15.28 -0.26 1.55
C GLY A 70 -15.80 -0.97 2.79
N VAL A 71 -15.97 -0.25 3.90
CA VAL A 71 -16.47 -0.77 5.19
C VAL A 71 -17.53 0.17 5.77
N LYS A 72 -18.38 -0.34 6.66
CA LYS A 72 -19.39 0.49 7.37
C LYS A 72 -18.79 1.21 8.58
N HIS A 73 -17.82 0.56 9.23
CA HIS A 73 -17.06 1.06 10.37
C HIS A 73 -15.63 0.59 10.21
N PHE A 74 -14.68 1.35 10.75
CA PHE A 74 -13.29 0.93 10.75
C PHE A 74 -13.08 -0.29 11.65
N SER A 75 -12.20 -1.19 11.21
CA SER A 75 -11.71 -2.28 12.04
C SER A 75 -10.84 -1.71 13.16
N GLU A 76 -10.93 -2.30 14.35
CA GLU A 76 -10.04 -1.97 15.47
C GLU A 76 -8.94 -3.03 15.65
N GLY A 77 -7.78 -2.60 16.12
CA GLY A 77 -6.63 -3.48 16.37
C GLY A 77 -6.07 -4.14 15.09
N THR A 78 -5.80 -5.45 15.17
CA THR A 78 -5.18 -6.19 14.05
C THR A 78 -6.23 -6.65 13.05
N ARG A 79 -5.99 -6.37 11.77
CA ARG A 79 -6.85 -6.79 10.67
C ARG A 79 -6.24 -7.97 9.92
N LYS A 80 -7.06 -9.02 9.70
CA LYS A 80 -6.69 -10.12 8.80
C LYS A 80 -7.04 -9.75 7.36
N PHE A 81 -6.12 -9.98 6.44
CA PHE A 81 -6.33 -9.77 5.02
C PHE A 81 -5.89 -11.01 4.24
N PRO A 82 -6.82 -11.71 3.55
CA PRO A 82 -6.48 -12.89 2.77
C PRO A 82 -5.76 -12.48 1.47
N LEU A 83 -4.69 -13.19 1.14
CA LEU A 83 -3.96 -13.08 -0.12
C LEU A 83 -3.83 -14.46 -0.75
N ASP A 84 -3.86 -14.50 -2.08
CA ASP A 84 -3.57 -15.71 -2.84
C ASP A 84 -2.11 -16.15 -2.62
N LEU A 85 -1.88 -17.47 -2.54
CA LEU A 85 -0.55 -18.07 -2.48
C LEU A 85 0.35 -17.62 -3.63
N ALA A 86 -0.20 -17.37 -4.83
CA ALA A 86 0.54 -16.84 -5.96
C ALA A 86 1.19 -15.47 -5.64
N HIS A 87 0.50 -14.60 -4.90
CA HIS A 87 1.06 -13.34 -4.44
C HIS A 87 2.24 -13.56 -3.50
N TYR A 88 2.11 -14.45 -2.51
CA TYR A 88 3.21 -14.76 -1.58
C TYR A 88 4.47 -15.27 -2.29
N LYS A 89 4.32 -16.14 -3.29
CA LYS A 89 5.45 -16.61 -4.11
C LYS A 89 6.12 -15.47 -4.86
N ASN A 90 5.36 -14.52 -5.39
CA ASN A 90 5.91 -13.36 -6.08
C ASN A 90 6.58 -12.37 -5.12
N TYR A 91 6.01 -12.16 -3.93
CA TYR A 91 6.61 -11.35 -2.86
C TYR A 91 7.95 -11.94 -2.41
N TYR A 92 8.00 -13.25 -2.18
CA TYR A 92 9.24 -13.95 -1.85
C TYR A 92 10.31 -13.75 -2.94
N LYS A 93 9.96 -13.96 -4.22
CA LYS A 93 10.88 -13.76 -5.35
C LYS A 93 11.39 -12.33 -5.49
N ARG A 94 10.58 -11.33 -5.10
CA ARG A 94 10.94 -9.91 -5.17
C ARG A 94 11.71 -9.41 -3.94
N GLY A 95 11.95 -10.26 -2.94
CA GLY A 95 12.61 -9.87 -1.70
C GLY A 95 11.67 -9.23 -0.66
N GLY A 96 10.36 -9.30 -0.89
CA GLY A 96 9.31 -8.85 0.01
C GLY A 96 8.28 -7.94 -0.66
N CYS A 97 7.32 -7.48 0.15
CA CYS A 97 6.31 -6.50 -0.24
C CYS A 97 5.80 -5.74 0.98
N LEU A 98 5.55 -4.44 0.85
CA LEU A 98 4.72 -3.69 1.79
C LEU A 98 3.25 -3.82 1.37
N LEU A 99 2.46 -4.55 2.15
CA LEU A 99 1.01 -4.64 1.94
C LEU A 99 0.32 -3.48 2.64
N LEU A 100 -0.40 -2.65 1.88
CA LEU A 100 -1.19 -1.51 2.35
C LEU A 100 -2.67 -1.80 2.14
N VAL A 101 -3.43 -1.94 3.21
CA VAL A 101 -4.87 -2.18 3.18
C VAL A 101 -5.59 -0.93 3.67
N VAL A 102 -6.35 -0.28 2.80
CA VAL A 102 -7.07 0.96 3.11
C VAL A 102 -8.55 0.66 3.28
N GLU A 103 -9.06 0.88 4.48
CA GLU A 103 -10.50 0.92 4.74
C GLU A 103 -11.07 2.27 4.35
N ILE A 104 -12.24 2.26 3.71
CA ILE A 104 -12.90 3.45 3.20
C ILE A 104 -14.36 3.43 3.69
N LEU A 105 -14.75 4.45 4.44
CA LEU A 105 -16.15 4.65 4.84
C LEU A 105 -16.97 5.25 3.70
N GLU A 106 -18.31 5.23 3.83
CA GLU A 106 -19.20 5.82 2.82
C GLU A 106 -18.95 7.32 2.61
N ASN A 107 -18.57 8.05 3.68
CA ASN A 107 -18.18 9.46 3.64
C ASN A 107 -16.72 9.69 3.19
N THR A 108 -16.04 8.68 2.67
CA THR A 108 -14.67 8.71 2.16
C THR A 108 -13.56 8.90 3.19
N GLU A 109 -13.87 8.89 4.49
CA GLU A 109 -12.84 8.76 5.51
C GLU A 109 -12.08 7.43 5.36
N THR A 110 -10.78 7.46 5.69
CA THR A 110 -9.87 6.35 5.44
C THR A 110 -9.09 5.92 6.68
N LYS A 111 -8.87 4.61 6.84
CA LYS A 111 -7.93 4.03 7.81
C LYS A 111 -6.96 3.10 7.09
N ILE A 112 -5.66 3.32 7.26
CA ILE A 112 -4.61 2.54 6.60
C ILE A 112 -4.07 1.50 7.59
N PHE A 113 -4.06 0.24 7.16
CA PHE A 113 -3.35 -0.85 7.80
C PHE A 113 -2.16 -1.23 6.93
N TYR A 114 -1.07 -1.64 7.54
CA TYR A 114 0.11 -2.09 6.81
C TYR A 114 0.67 -3.38 7.38
N LYS A 115 1.35 -4.15 6.52
CA LYS A 115 2.17 -5.28 6.95
C LYS A 115 3.37 -5.42 6.03
N GLN A 116 4.55 -5.56 6.62
CA GLN A 116 5.75 -5.95 5.90
C GLN A 116 5.73 -7.47 5.69
N LEU A 117 5.74 -7.89 4.43
CA LEU A 117 5.80 -9.29 4.02
C LEU A 117 7.21 -9.58 3.53
N LEU A 118 8.14 -9.71 4.48
CA LEU A 118 9.53 -10.07 4.19
C LEU A 118 9.67 -11.56 3.89
N PRO A 119 10.67 -12.01 3.10
CA PRO A 119 10.86 -13.42 2.77
C PRO A 119 10.91 -14.36 3.98
N MET A 120 11.50 -13.91 5.09
CA MET A 120 11.57 -14.68 6.35
C MET A 120 10.22 -14.75 7.08
N SER A 121 9.35 -13.78 6.86
CA SER A 121 8.03 -13.66 7.48
C SER A 121 6.91 -14.26 6.62
N ILE A 122 7.22 -14.62 5.37
CA ILE A 122 6.32 -15.35 4.47
C ILE A 122 6.50 -16.84 4.78
N THR A 123 5.74 -17.34 5.73
CA THR A 123 5.56 -18.79 5.89
C THR A 123 4.48 -19.26 4.91
N VAL A 124 4.87 -20.22 4.08
CA VAL A 124 4.01 -20.88 3.08
C VAL A 124 3.20 -21.98 3.72
#